data_AF-A0AAW8KRS6-F1
#
_entry.id   AF-A0AAW8KRS6-F1
#
_cell.length_a   1.000
_cell.length_b   1.000
_cell.length_c   1.000
_cell.angle_alpha   90.00
_cell.angle_beta   90.00
_cell.angle_gamma   90.00
#
_symmetry.space_group_name_H-M   'P 1'
#
loop_
_entity.id
_entity.type
_entity.pdbx_description
1 polymer ?
#
loop_
_entity_poly.entity_id
_entity_poly.type
_entity_poly.pdbx_seq_one_letter_code
_entity_poly.pdbx_strand_id
1 'polypeptide(L)' 'VNVPYKEIRKKADEMELEYIRKHGVPIKKGLVQVLERLRKSGLRMAVATSSRRAIAEEYLINANVYKFFDVIT' A
#
# COMPACT_ATOMS: atom_id res chain seq x y z
N VAL A 1 -32.32 5.20 -2.71
CA VAL A 1 -31.57 5.66 -3.90
C VAL A 1 -30.70 4.52 -4.38
N ASN A 2 -30.80 4.11 -5.64
CA ASN A 2 -29.92 3.09 -6.20
C ASN A 2 -28.60 3.76 -6.61
N VAL A 3 -27.52 3.53 -5.85
CA VAL A 3 -26.20 4.10 -6.13
C VAL A 3 -25.35 3.00 -6.77
N PRO A 4 -24.76 3.22 -7.98
CA PRO A 4 -23.95 2.22 -8.67
C PRO A 4 -22.54 2.10 -8.04
N TYR A 5 -22.49 1.71 -6.77
CA TYR A 5 -21.27 1.70 -5.96
C TYR A 5 -20.12 0.90 -6.60
N LYS A 6 -20.43 -0.25 -7.22
CA LYS A 6 -19.42 -1.10 -7.87
C LYS A 6 -18.70 -0.37 -9.01
N GLU A 7 -19.43 0.37 -9.83
CA GLU A 7 -18.88 1.11 -10.97
C GLU A 7 -18.05 2.30 -10.48
N ILE A 8 -18.56 3.04 -9.49
CA ILE A 8 -17.84 4.15 -8.86
C ILE A 8 -16.53 3.66 -8.24
N ARG A 9 -16.55 2.55 -7.50
CA ARG A 9 -15.34 1.98 -6.88
C ARG A 9 -14.35 1.51 -7.94
N LYS A 10 -14.82 0.83 -9.00
CA LYS A 10 -13.96 0.41 -10.10
C LYS A 10 -13.26 1.62 -10.74
N LYS A 11 -14.00 2.71 -10.99
CA LYS A 11 -13.41 3.91 -11.60
C LYS A 11 -12.41 4.60 -10.68
N ALA A 12 -12.69 4.64 -9.37
CA ALA A 12 -11.75 5.16 -8.38
C ALA A 12 -10.45 4.34 -8.35
N ASP A 13 -10.53 3.00 -8.37
CA ASP A 13 -9.36 2.12 -8.41
C ASP A 13 -8.51 2.36 -9.68
N GLU A 14 -9.15 2.52 -10.84
CA GLU A 14 -8.46 2.83 -12.11
C GLU A 14 -7.70 4.16 -12.04
N MET A 15 -8.34 5.22 -11.51
CA MET A 15 -7.72 6.54 -11.36
C MET A 15 -6.55 6.52 -10.38
N GLU A 16 -6.70 5.80 -9.26
CA GLU A 16 -5.64 5.65 -8.25
C GLU A 16 -4.42 4.92 -8.84
N LEU A 17 -4.64 3.82 -9.56
CA LEU A 17 -3.57 3.07 -10.23
C LEU A 17 -2.86 3.90 -11.31
N GLU A 18 -3.61 4.65 -12.13
CA GLU A 18 -3.02 5.54 -13.13
C GLU A 18 -2.15 6.63 -12.49
N TYR A 19 -2.65 7.25 -11.41
CA TYR A 19 -1.90 8.25 -10.65
C TYR A 19 -0.59 7.67 -10.10
N ILE A 20 -0.64 6.50 -9.46
CA ILE A 20 0.53 5.85 -8.86
C ILE A 20 1.54 5.43 -9.92
N ARG A 21 1.09 4.94 -11.09
CA ARG A 21 1.99 4.62 -12.21
C ARG A 21 2.71 5.85 -12.73
N LYS A 22 2.04 7.00 -12.75
CA LYS A 22 2.60 8.26 -13.27
C LYS A 22 3.50 8.96 -12.25
N HIS A 23 3.15 8.92 -10.97
CA HIS A 23 3.78 9.75 -9.93
C HIS A 23 4.56 8.95 -8.88
N GLY A 24 4.48 7.62 -8.93
CA GLY A 24 4.95 6.74 -7.87
C GLY A 24 3.99 6.69 -6.68
N VAL A 25 4.29 5.81 -5.73
CA VAL A 25 3.53 5.70 -4.47
C VAL A 25 3.99 6.81 -3.53
N PRO A 26 3.09 7.68 -3.05
CA PRO A 26 3.47 8.73 -2.11
C PRO A 26 3.93 8.12 -0.78
N ILE A 27 5.14 8.45 -0.35
CA ILE A 27 5.71 7.98 0.91
C ILE A 27 5.72 9.10 1.95
N LYS A 28 5.20 8.79 3.14
CA LYS A 28 5.21 9.75 4.26
C LYS A 28 6.63 9.92 4.80
N LYS A 29 7.03 11.18 5.04
CA LYS A 29 8.37 11.50 5.56
C LYS A 29 8.62 10.71 6.85
N GLY A 30 9.77 10.04 6.91
CA GLY A 30 10.18 9.24 8.05
C GLY A 30 9.71 7.79 8.07
N LEU A 31 8.86 7.35 7.12
CA LEU A 31 8.38 5.96 7.07
C LEU A 31 9.52 4.94 7.09
N VAL A 32 10.50 5.10 6.20
CA VAL A 32 11.62 4.15 6.08
C VAL A 32 12.45 4.09 7.37
N GLN A 33 12.67 5.23 8.04
CA GLN A 33 13.43 5.32 9.28
C GLN A 33 12.74 4.54 10.41
N VAL A 34 11.41 4.65 10.50
CA VAL A 34 10.60 3.88 11.46
C VAL A 34 10.70 2.38 11.14
N LEU A 35 10.47 1.98 9.89
CA LEU A 35 10.54 0.56 9.49
C LEU A 35 11.93 -0.05 9.75
N GLU A 36 13.00 0.69 9.46
CA GLU A 36 14.37 0.26 9.76
C GLU A 36 14.62 0.11 11.25
N ARG A 37 14.12 1.05 12.08
CA ARG A 37 14.27 0.97 13.53
C ARG A 37 13.54 -0.24 14.10
N LEU A 38 12.30 -0.47 13.68
CA LEU A 38 11.50 -1.62 14.11
C LEU A 38 12.18 -2.94 13.72
N ARG A 39 12.70 -3.05 12.49
CA ARG A 39 13.43 -4.23 12.03
C ARG A 39 14.73 -4.46 12.83
N LYS A 40 15.50 -3.40 13.11
CA LYS A 40 16.72 -3.48 13.95
C LYS A 40 16.41 -3.91 15.38
N SER A 41 15.21 -3.60 15.88
CA SER A 41 14.72 -4.05 17.19
C SER A 41 14.21 -5.50 17.20
N GLY A 42 14.28 -6.23 16.08
CA GLY A 42 13.87 -7.63 15.98
C GLY A 42 12.34 -7.83 15.99
N LEU A 43 11.56 -6.76 15.77
CA LEU A 43 10.10 -6.86 15.75
C LEU A 43 9.63 -7.43 14.41
N ARG A 44 8.72 -8.41 14.49
CA ARG A 44 7.95 -8.88 13.34
C ARG A 44 6.94 -7.81 12.94
N MET A 45 6.77 -7.63 11.63
CA MET A 45 5.90 -6.58 11.09
C MET A 45 4.93 -7.16 10.08
N ALA A 46 3.68 -6.72 10.14
CA ALA A 46 2.65 -7.09 9.18
C ALA A 46 1.92 -5.84 8.68
N VAL A 47 1.40 -5.92 7.45
CA VAL A 47 0.47 -4.92 6.91
C VAL A 47 -0.94 -5.44 7.10
N ALA A 48 -1.79 -4.66 7.76
CA ALA A 48 -3.23 -4.91 7.88
C ALA A 48 -3.98 -3.91 7.00
N THR A 49 -4.52 -4.35 5.87
CA THR A 49 -5.18 -3.51 4.90
C THR A 49 -6.47 -4.14 4.40
N SER A 50 -7.52 -3.34 4.24
CA SER A 50 -8.76 -3.77 3.58
C SER A 50 -8.64 -3.77 2.05
N SER A 51 -7.50 -3.31 1.51
CA SER A 51 -7.23 -3.33 0.08
C SER A 51 -7.00 -4.75 -0.41
N ARG A 52 -7.34 -5.00 -1.68
CA ARG A 52 -7.03 -6.28 -2.33
C ARG A 52 -5.52 -6.51 -2.30
N ARG A 53 -5.11 -7.72 -1.90
CA ARG A 53 -3.71 -8.10 -1.71
C ARG A 53 -2.80 -7.68 -2.87
N ALA A 54 -3.17 -8.01 -4.11
CA ALA A 54 -2.35 -7.69 -5.30
C ALA A 54 -2.04 -6.19 -5.43
N ILE A 55 -3.00 -5.31 -5.11
CA ILE A 55 -2.81 -3.85 -5.17
C ILE A 55 -1.90 -3.39 -4.03
N ALA A 56 -2.15 -3.89 -2.82
CA ALA A 56 -1.34 -3.54 -1.66
C ALA A 56 0.13 -3.94 -1.87
N GLU A 57 0.38 -5.14 -2.40
CA GLU A 57 1.73 -5.62 -2.70
C GLU A 57 2.39 -4.76 -3.79
N GLU A 58 1.69 -4.41 -4.87
CA GLU A 58 2.21 -3.50 -5.91
C GLU A 58 2.64 -2.16 -5.31
N TYR A 59 1.86 -1.59 -4.38
CA TYR A 59 2.21 -0.31 -3.75
C TYR A 59 3.43 -0.44 -2.83
N LEU A 60 3.51 -1.49 -2.03
CA LEU A 60 4.62 -1.72 -1.12
C LEU A 60 5.93 -2.01 -1.86
N ILE A 61 5.84 -2.70 -3.00
CA ILE A 61 6.98 -2.97 -3.90
C ILE A 61 7.45 -1.66 -4.54
N ASN A 62 6.53 -0.89 -5.13
CA ASN A 62 6.85 0.40 -5.76
C ASN A 62 7.40 1.43 -4.76
N ALA A 63 6.96 1.36 -3.49
CA ALA A 63 7.50 2.16 -2.41
C ALA A 63 8.82 1.61 -1.82
N ASN A 64 9.33 0.46 -2.30
CA ASN A 64 10.53 -0.23 -1.81
C ASN A 64 10.50 -0.55 -0.30
N VAL A 65 9.30 -0.82 0.23
CA VAL A 65 9.08 -1.15 1.65
C VAL A 65 8.53 -2.56 1.88
N TYR A 66 8.15 -3.30 0.84
CA TYR A 66 7.64 -4.67 0.96
C TYR A 66 8.53 -5.57 1.84
N LYS A 67 9.85 -5.47 1.66
CA LYS A 67 10.90 -6.21 2.39
C LYS A 67 10.92 -6.02 3.91
N PHE A 68 10.18 -5.06 4.45
CA PHE A 68 10.10 -4.85 5.90
C PHE A 68 9.02 -5.72 6.56
N PHE A 69 8.09 -6.28 5.80
CA PHE A 69 6.93 -6.98 6.36
C PHE A 69 7.03 -8.50 6.18
N ASP A 70 6.73 -9.24 7.23
CA ASP A 70 6.64 -10.70 7.23
C ASP A 70 5.31 -11.20 6.67
N VAL A 71 4.23 -10.42 6.85
CA VAL A 71 2.87 -10.80 6.45
C VAL A 71 2.13 -9.59 5.86
N ILE A 72 1.39 -9.81 4.78
CA ILE A 72 0.43 -8.86 4.21
C ILE A 72 -0.97 -9.48 4.33
N THR A 73 -1.88 -8.81 5.03
CA THR A 73 -3.26 -9.27 5.33
C THR A 73 -4.29 -8.22 4.96
#